data_AF-A0A959BIJ7-F1
#
_entry.id   AF-A0A959BIJ7-F1
#
_cell.length_a   1.000
_cell.length_b   1.000
_cell.length_c   1.000
_cell.angle_alpha   90.00
_cell.angle_beta   90.00
_cell.angle_gamma   90.00
#
_symmetry.space_group_name_H-M   'P 1'
#
loop_
_entity.id
_entity.type
_entity.pdbx_description
1 polymer ?
#
loop_
_entity_poly.entity_id
_entity_poly.type
_entity_poly.pdbx_seq_one_letter_code
_entity_poly.pdbx_strand_id
1 'polypeptide(L)'
;MKNIYNNLKWGIFLFLTGIFLFQTGCQDELLFQDHVPDYTYSIIRNFTADDQKADIDHTNGAITATLPAGSDLSSVTVNISLPEGAAVSPVSGSTVDFSNGPVIFTVSNNGVEREYTATISVYGNPLMMSFSIGENMGDIDQENGVINVTVGSQEDITNLTPQFTIPAGTTATPASGVAQNFSNPVKYTVVSNDGFTGKSYFVHVTQIEAPAITRFSVDGIAGTILEANQTIILLLPPSYDLSNITPAIEAPAGQAVSPESGVSQDFSSGPVDYTVTNTEGLTKVYEVSVSLGSSNIAFIGDGNDVSSILDDDARAAAQYLQATYPDEFNYIKFSDITAAALEDIKVVMLYYLTPLPNQGYAATPDNVLTMLPAELQPNTPQSNALTAWVKAGGHMFIAGDPTPFIHVLGRIPGDYSAGAFPGNYLYTEFGCAAPEGCVDENKPPDDIWGLSVKVANTSEDRRSHPIFSGLTLTGDGELSLSNSATREVRLIWWQQFDNTMDGYTCCGTEGVLLMEQTFNAVKLGTLKWIGDGFGVGAIEFLPTNGNVAGNFDFNIPTDFQGHILSLENTIIGYEFDANGTTNDYHSNIEKLTANIIDYLRTL
;
A
#
# COMPACT_ATOMS: atom_id res chain seq x y z
N MET A 1 59.46 -9.60 -0.15
CA MET A 1 59.42 -11.08 -0.28
C MET A 1 58.89 -11.37 -1.67
N LYS A 2 59.81 -11.61 -2.62
CA LYS A 2 60.10 -12.91 -3.29
C LYS A 2 58.92 -13.39 -4.16
N ASN A 3 59.05 -13.74 -5.45
CA ASN A 3 60.19 -13.92 -6.35
C ASN A 3 59.63 -14.14 -7.80
N ILE A 4 60.18 -13.50 -8.85
CA ILE A 4 61.08 -14.05 -9.92
C ILE A 4 60.32 -14.81 -11.03
N TYR A 5 60.38 -14.46 -12.33
CA TYR A 5 61.50 -14.58 -13.31
C TYR A 5 61.40 -13.48 -14.41
N ASN A 6 62.40 -12.61 -14.72
CA ASN A 6 63.68 -12.75 -15.49
C ASN A 6 63.49 -13.27 -16.95
N ASN A 7 64.08 -12.77 -18.05
CA ASN A 7 65.26 -11.92 -18.37
C ASN A 7 65.18 -11.55 -19.90
N LEU A 8 65.49 -10.33 -20.36
CA LEU A 8 66.81 -9.80 -20.81
C LEU A 8 67.36 -10.37 -22.15
N LYS A 9 67.44 -9.55 -23.21
CA LYS A 9 68.69 -8.98 -23.79
C LYS A 9 68.52 -8.33 -25.17
N TRP A 10 69.28 -7.25 -25.34
CA TRP A 10 69.36 -6.33 -26.46
C TRP A 10 70.75 -6.47 -27.13
N GLY A 11 70.82 -6.20 -28.44
CA GLY A 11 72.03 -5.77 -29.15
C GLY A 11 72.70 -6.81 -30.06
N ILE A 12 72.93 -6.44 -31.32
CA ILE A 12 74.27 -6.17 -31.88
C ILE A 12 74.15 -5.54 -33.27
N PHE A 13 74.88 -4.44 -33.42
CA PHE A 13 75.18 -3.65 -34.61
C PHE A 13 76.34 -4.33 -35.36
N LEU A 14 76.27 -4.47 -36.69
CA LEU A 14 77.44 -4.82 -37.50
C LEU A 14 77.44 -4.00 -38.80
N PHE A 15 78.42 -3.09 -38.84
CA PHE A 15 78.84 -2.27 -39.98
C PHE A 15 79.71 -3.14 -40.90
N LEU A 16 79.52 -3.11 -42.23
CA LEU A 16 80.62 -3.03 -43.21
C LEU A 16 80.10 -2.80 -44.65
N THR A 17 80.27 -1.56 -45.09
CA THR A 17 80.83 -1.12 -46.39
C THR A 17 80.59 -1.94 -47.67
N GLY A 18 80.00 -1.29 -48.67
CA GLY A 18 79.97 -1.76 -50.07
C GLY A 18 79.52 -0.67 -51.06
N ILE A 19 80.48 0.16 -51.45
CA ILE A 19 80.56 1.14 -52.56
C ILE A 19 79.44 1.15 -53.64
N PHE A 20 78.98 2.38 -53.88
CA PHE A 20 78.21 2.90 -55.00
C PHE A 20 78.54 2.31 -56.39
N LEU A 21 77.49 1.89 -57.11
CA LEU A 21 77.40 1.96 -58.57
C LEU A 21 76.05 2.58 -58.92
N PHE A 22 76.06 3.77 -59.50
CA PHE A 22 74.90 4.39 -60.12
C PHE A 22 74.39 3.48 -61.25
N GLN A 23 73.18 2.95 -61.10
CA GLN A 23 72.35 2.63 -62.25
C GLN A 23 71.14 3.56 -62.22
N THR A 24 71.09 4.44 -63.21
CA THR A 24 69.89 5.15 -63.63
C THR A 24 68.90 4.12 -64.15
N GLY A 25 67.99 3.67 -63.29
CA GLY A 25 66.81 2.88 -63.65
C GLY A 25 65.59 3.62 -63.14
N CYS A 26 64.96 4.40 -64.01
CA CYS A 26 63.67 5.02 -63.74
C CYS A 26 62.60 3.93 -63.82
N GLN A 27 62.25 3.31 -62.70
CA GLN A 27 60.96 2.65 -62.53
C GLN A 27 60.47 2.95 -61.12
N ASP A 28 59.63 3.97 -61.00
CA ASP A 28 58.61 3.97 -59.96
C ASP A 28 57.78 2.71 -60.22
N GLU A 29 58.07 1.61 -59.54
CA GLU A 29 57.18 0.45 -59.50
C GLU A 29 55.90 0.91 -58.79
N LEU A 30 54.93 1.38 -59.58
CA LEU A 30 53.56 1.56 -59.14
C LEU A 30 53.02 0.16 -58.82
N LEU A 31 52.97 -0.16 -57.53
CA LEU A 31 52.40 -1.41 -57.04
C LEU A 31 50.88 -1.24 -57.00
N PHE A 32 50.19 -1.86 -57.96
CA PHE A 32 48.73 -1.98 -57.94
C PHE A 32 48.31 -3.12 -57.00
N GLN A 33 47.20 -2.95 -56.29
CA GLN A 33 46.68 -3.99 -55.39
C GLN A 33 45.92 -5.09 -56.12
N ASP A 34 45.56 -4.86 -57.39
CA ASP A 34 44.77 -5.75 -58.22
C ASP A 34 45.49 -6.13 -59.52
N HIS A 35 44.94 -7.11 -60.26
CA HIS A 35 45.56 -7.60 -61.49
C HIS A 35 45.28 -6.63 -62.63
N VAL A 36 46.30 -5.87 -63.03
CA VAL A 36 46.24 -5.01 -64.22
C VAL A 36 46.40 -5.89 -65.47
N PRO A 37 45.37 -6.07 -66.32
CA PRO A 37 45.52 -6.77 -67.60
C PRO A 37 46.53 -6.02 -68.49
N ASP A 38 47.20 -6.73 -69.40
CA ASP A 38 48.36 -6.28 -70.21
C ASP A 38 48.08 -5.05 -71.11
N TYR A 39 47.94 -3.90 -70.44
CA TYR A 39 47.57 -2.59 -70.96
C TYR A 39 48.30 -1.49 -70.16
N THR A 40 49.51 -1.76 -69.69
CA THR A 40 50.26 -0.99 -68.66
C THR A 40 50.37 0.53 -68.92
N TYR A 41 50.09 0.98 -70.15
CA TYR A 41 50.15 2.38 -70.56
C TYR A 41 48.78 3.06 -70.80
N SER A 42 47.67 2.33 -70.84
CA SER A 42 46.29 2.85 -71.02
C SER A 42 45.45 2.64 -69.76
N ILE A 43 45.93 3.13 -68.61
CA ILE A 43 45.29 2.97 -67.29
C ILE A 43 45.13 4.30 -66.56
N ILE A 44 44.19 4.37 -65.61
CA ILE A 44 44.05 5.49 -64.67
C ILE A 44 44.90 5.19 -63.43
N ARG A 45 45.87 6.05 -63.09
CA ARG A 45 46.75 5.85 -61.91
C ARG A 45 46.14 6.39 -60.62
N ASN A 46 45.41 7.50 -60.72
CA ASN A 46 44.73 8.14 -59.61
C ASN A 46 43.48 8.83 -60.14
N PHE A 47 42.42 8.81 -59.35
CA PHE A 47 41.16 9.50 -59.62
C PHE A 47 40.69 10.12 -58.31
N THR A 48 40.29 11.39 -58.36
CA THR A 48 39.63 12.07 -57.25
C THR A 48 38.35 12.72 -57.77
N ALA A 49 37.29 12.67 -56.98
CA ALA A 49 36.03 13.38 -57.20
C ALA A 49 35.89 14.42 -56.09
N ASP A 50 35.84 15.71 -56.42
CA ASP A 50 35.84 16.82 -55.44
C ASP A 50 36.86 16.62 -54.31
N ASP A 51 38.11 16.32 -54.70
CA ASP A 51 39.25 16.02 -53.83
C ASP A 51 39.15 14.72 -52.99
N GLN A 52 38.01 14.03 -53.02
CA GLN A 52 37.87 12.71 -52.42
C GLN A 52 38.53 11.65 -53.32
N LYS A 53 39.52 10.94 -52.77
CA LYS A 53 40.20 9.84 -53.47
C LYS A 53 39.22 8.70 -53.77
N ALA A 54 39.21 8.25 -55.03
CA ALA A 54 38.43 7.11 -55.47
C ALA A 54 39.25 5.81 -55.38
N ASP A 55 38.54 4.70 -55.21
CA ASP A 55 39.06 3.36 -55.40
C ASP A 55 39.02 3.00 -56.88
N ILE A 56 40.10 2.39 -57.38
CA ILE A 56 40.24 2.01 -58.79
C ILE A 56 40.48 0.52 -58.86
N ASP A 57 39.58 -0.18 -59.55
CA ASP A 57 39.70 -1.59 -59.92
C ASP A 57 40.13 -1.66 -61.40
N HIS A 58 41.43 -1.88 -61.61
CA HIS A 58 42.03 -2.11 -62.91
C HIS A 58 41.74 -3.51 -63.45
N THR A 59 41.20 -4.45 -62.68
CA THR A 59 40.81 -5.76 -63.22
C THR A 59 39.50 -5.62 -63.98
N ASN A 60 38.53 -4.93 -63.37
CA ASN A 60 37.18 -4.75 -63.91
C ASN A 60 36.96 -3.42 -64.64
N GLY A 61 37.93 -2.49 -64.59
CA GLY A 61 37.76 -1.15 -65.15
C GLY A 61 36.70 -0.35 -64.42
N ALA A 62 36.69 -0.39 -63.09
CA ALA A 62 35.72 0.32 -62.26
C ALA A 62 36.41 1.39 -61.41
N ILE A 63 35.72 2.52 -61.21
CA ILE A 63 36.14 3.58 -60.30
C ILE A 63 34.96 3.86 -59.38
N THR A 64 35.21 3.85 -58.07
CA THR A 64 34.17 4.12 -57.07
C THR A 64 34.63 5.17 -56.09
N ALA A 65 33.80 6.18 -55.83
CA ALA A 65 34.02 7.14 -54.76
C ALA A 65 32.71 7.45 -54.04
N THR A 66 32.82 7.75 -52.75
CA THR A 66 31.69 8.25 -51.95
C THR A 66 32.01 9.67 -51.51
N LEU A 67 31.18 10.63 -51.93
CA LEU A 67 31.27 12.01 -51.50
C LEU A 67 30.52 12.24 -50.18
N PRO A 68 30.86 13.31 -49.43
CA PRO A 68 30.12 13.70 -48.23
C PRO A 68 28.62 13.90 -48.48
N ALA A 69 27.82 13.69 -47.42
CA ALA A 69 26.38 13.92 -47.45
C ALA A 69 26.03 15.33 -47.96
N GLY A 70 25.15 15.41 -48.95
CA GLY A 70 24.70 16.69 -49.52
C GLY A 70 25.55 17.24 -50.67
N SER A 71 26.61 16.54 -51.10
CA SER A 71 27.34 16.93 -52.32
C SER A 71 26.46 16.87 -53.57
N ASP A 72 26.72 17.77 -54.51
CA ASP A 72 25.98 17.88 -55.77
C ASP A 72 26.56 16.96 -56.85
N LEU A 73 25.93 15.80 -57.05
CA LEU A 73 26.35 14.85 -58.08
C LEU A 73 26.18 15.37 -59.52
N SER A 74 25.43 16.46 -59.74
CA SER A 74 25.30 17.03 -61.09
C SER A 74 26.53 17.82 -61.54
N SER A 75 27.47 18.10 -60.62
CA SER A 75 28.62 18.95 -60.87
C SER A 75 29.86 18.52 -60.07
N VAL A 76 30.38 17.32 -60.33
CA VAL A 76 31.56 16.77 -59.64
C VAL A 76 32.85 17.08 -60.40
N THR A 77 33.83 17.70 -59.76
CA THR A 77 35.16 17.95 -60.35
C THR A 77 36.01 16.69 -60.28
N VAL A 78 36.52 16.22 -61.42
CA VAL A 78 37.34 15.00 -61.48
C VAL A 78 38.80 15.30 -61.81
N ASN A 79 39.73 14.92 -60.94
CA ASN A 79 41.17 15.00 -61.23
C ASN A 79 41.77 13.60 -61.41
N ILE A 80 42.40 13.39 -62.55
CA ILE A 80 42.89 12.09 -63.03
C ILE A 80 44.40 12.18 -63.34
N SER A 81 45.16 11.22 -62.83
CA SER A 81 46.57 11.02 -63.19
C SER A 81 46.69 9.82 -64.13
N LEU A 82 47.48 9.97 -65.21
CA LEU A 82 47.70 8.94 -66.23
C LEU A 82 49.19 8.61 -66.42
N PRO A 83 49.54 7.49 -67.06
CA PRO A 83 50.89 7.25 -67.60
C PRO A 83 51.31 8.29 -68.65
N GLU A 84 52.61 8.43 -68.88
CA GLU A 84 53.15 9.34 -69.90
C GLU A 84 52.63 8.95 -71.30
N GLY A 85 52.21 9.95 -72.08
CA GLY A 85 51.65 9.77 -73.43
C GLY A 85 50.18 9.31 -73.49
N ALA A 86 49.54 9.02 -72.36
CA ALA A 86 48.11 8.66 -72.31
C ALA A 86 47.21 9.91 -72.26
N ALA A 87 46.03 9.80 -72.86
CA ALA A 87 44.94 10.77 -72.76
C ALA A 87 43.68 10.10 -72.21
N VAL A 88 42.79 10.87 -71.57
CA VAL A 88 41.49 10.38 -71.05
C VAL A 88 40.35 11.29 -71.47
N SER A 89 39.19 10.71 -71.76
CA SER A 89 37.93 11.41 -72.02
C SER A 89 36.82 10.81 -71.14
N PRO A 90 36.09 11.59 -70.31
CA PRO A 90 36.26 13.02 -70.03
C PRO A 90 37.67 13.41 -69.54
N VAL A 91 38.11 14.62 -69.88
CA VAL A 91 39.47 15.10 -69.57
C VAL A 91 39.65 15.39 -68.07
N SER A 92 40.84 15.13 -67.55
CA SER A 92 41.23 15.50 -66.19
C SER A 92 41.02 17.00 -65.93
N GLY A 93 40.45 17.35 -64.76
CA GLY A 93 40.10 18.72 -64.37
C GLY A 93 38.73 19.20 -64.87
N SER A 94 37.96 18.35 -65.56
CA SER A 94 36.59 18.67 -65.97
C SER A 94 35.58 18.49 -64.83
N THR A 95 34.43 19.14 -64.96
CA THR A 95 33.24 18.88 -64.15
C THR A 95 32.36 17.88 -64.87
N VAL A 96 31.93 16.83 -64.18
CA VAL A 96 31.18 15.70 -64.72
C VAL A 96 29.91 15.49 -63.91
N ASP A 97 28.81 15.23 -64.61
CA ASP A 97 27.50 14.93 -64.03
C ASP A 97 27.36 13.41 -63.79
N PHE A 98 27.30 13.02 -62.52
CA PHE A 98 27.04 11.65 -62.06
C PHE A 98 25.61 11.45 -61.52
N SER A 99 24.75 12.48 -61.57
CA SER A 99 23.38 12.41 -61.04
C SER A 99 22.49 11.42 -61.79
N ASN A 100 22.86 11.07 -63.03
CA ASN A 100 22.14 10.13 -63.89
C ASN A 100 22.75 8.72 -63.90
N GLY A 101 23.75 8.44 -63.06
CA GLY A 101 24.41 7.14 -62.94
C GLY A 101 25.88 7.14 -63.33
N PRO A 102 26.48 5.95 -63.54
CA PRO A 102 27.90 5.84 -63.82
C PRO A 102 28.32 6.51 -65.14
N VAL A 103 29.51 7.10 -65.15
CA VAL A 103 30.09 7.76 -66.32
C VAL A 103 31.31 6.99 -66.80
N ILE A 104 31.42 6.78 -68.12
CA ILE A 104 32.54 6.05 -68.72
C ILE A 104 33.69 7.02 -69.02
N PHE A 105 34.88 6.67 -68.55
CA PHE A 105 36.15 7.33 -68.86
C PHE A 105 36.98 6.43 -69.78
N THR A 106 37.27 6.88 -70.99
CA THR A 106 38.09 6.15 -71.96
C THR A 106 39.52 6.68 -71.93
N VAL A 107 40.48 5.83 -71.57
CA VAL A 107 41.92 6.11 -71.63
C VAL A 107 42.49 5.57 -72.93
N SER A 108 43.18 6.41 -73.71
CA SER A 108 43.82 6.04 -74.97
C SER A 108 45.34 6.26 -74.90
N ASN A 109 46.13 5.28 -75.32
CA ASN A 109 47.58 5.41 -75.49
C ASN A 109 48.06 4.52 -76.65
N ASN A 110 48.87 5.06 -77.58
CA ASN A 110 49.48 4.34 -78.71
C ASN A 110 48.52 3.43 -79.52
N GLY A 111 47.27 3.87 -79.72
CA GLY A 111 46.25 3.13 -80.48
C GLY A 111 45.48 2.07 -79.70
N VAL A 112 45.72 1.97 -78.38
CA VAL A 112 45.01 1.07 -77.47
C VAL A 112 44.10 1.89 -76.54
N GLU A 113 42.82 1.53 -76.50
CA GLU A 113 41.82 2.18 -75.66
C GLU A 113 41.37 1.26 -74.53
N ARG A 114 41.05 1.87 -73.39
CA ARG A 114 40.52 1.19 -72.21
C ARG A 114 39.46 2.04 -71.54
N GLU A 115 38.34 1.43 -71.21
CA GLU A 115 37.25 2.09 -70.50
C GLU A 115 37.31 1.83 -68.99
N TYR A 116 36.98 2.86 -68.22
CA TYR A 116 36.70 2.82 -66.80
C TYR A 116 35.30 3.33 -66.53
N THR A 117 34.47 2.56 -65.85
CA THR A 117 33.14 2.99 -65.42
C THR A 117 33.25 3.61 -64.03
N ALA A 118 33.09 4.93 -63.94
CA ALA A 118 33.15 5.67 -62.69
C ALA A 118 31.75 5.84 -62.07
N THR A 119 31.60 5.41 -60.83
CA THR A 119 30.37 5.51 -60.03
C THR A 119 30.65 6.36 -58.80
N ILE A 120 29.98 7.50 -58.68
CA ILE A 120 30.12 8.42 -57.55
C ILE A 120 28.81 8.46 -56.78
N SER A 121 28.86 8.22 -55.47
CA SER A 121 27.69 8.16 -54.60
C SER A 121 27.74 9.22 -53.50
N VAL A 122 26.57 9.66 -53.02
CA VAL A 122 26.42 10.54 -51.85
C VAL A 122 25.52 9.85 -50.83
N TYR A 123 26.02 9.69 -49.61
CA TYR A 123 25.30 9.01 -48.53
C TYR A 123 25.04 9.92 -47.34
N GLY A 124 23.82 9.91 -46.83
CA GLY A 124 23.43 10.70 -45.66
C GLY A 124 23.97 10.10 -44.36
N ASN A 125 24.49 10.93 -43.45
CA ASN A 125 24.89 10.46 -42.11
C ASN A 125 23.62 10.25 -41.26
N PRO A 126 23.32 9.03 -40.76
CA PRO A 126 22.05 8.74 -40.09
C PRO A 126 22.00 9.26 -38.65
N LEU A 127 22.09 10.59 -38.47
CA LEU A 127 21.98 11.24 -37.17
C LEU A 127 20.64 11.98 -37.03
N MET A 128 20.12 12.01 -35.81
CA MET A 128 19.04 12.91 -35.42
C MET A 128 19.64 14.28 -35.08
N MET A 129 19.28 15.33 -35.82
CA MET A 129 19.88 16.67 -35.64
C MET A 129 19.13 17.51 -34.60
N SER A 130 17.82 17.35 -34.51
CA SER A 130 16.96 17.96 -33.50
C SER A 130 15.84 16.98 -33.15
N PHE A 131 15.23 17.16 -31.99
CA PHE A 131 14.03 16.43 -31.59
C PHE A 131 13.24 17.30 -30.62
N SER A 132 11.92 17.33 -30.75
CA SER A 132 11.03 18.09 -29.88
C SER A 132 9.65 17.46 -29.83
N ILE A 133 8.96 17.67 -28.71
CA ILE A 133 7.54 17.33 -28.55
C ILE A 133 6.83 18.61 -28.11
N GLY A 134 6.05 19.20 -29.02
CA GLY A 134 5.52 20.55 -28.82
C GLY A 134 6.66 21.56 -28.69
N GLU A 135 6.66 22.32 -27.59
CA GLU A 135 7.74 23.26 -27.24
C GLU A 135 8.91 22.63 -26.46
N ASN A 136 8.76 21.37 -26.03
CA ASN A 136 9.77 20.68 -25.23
C ASN A 136 10.88 20.13 -26.12
N MET A 137 12.09 20.65 -25.94
CA MET A 137 13.28 20.20 -26.66
C MET A 137 13.83 18.91 -26.06
N GLY A 138 14.21 17.96 -26.92
CA GLY A 138 14.87 16.74 -26.51
C GLY A 138 16.38 16.90 -26.37
N ASP A 139 16.93 16.31 -25.32
CA ASP A 139 18.37 16.16 -25.13
C ASP A 139 18.85 14.92 -25.90
N ILE A 140 19.69 15.13 -26.92
CA ILE A 140 20.12 14.08 -27.86
C ILE A 140 21.51 13.60 -27.49
N ASP A 141 21.59 12.39 -26.96
CA ASP A 141 22.84 11.66 -26.80
C ASP A 141 23.18 10.92 -28.10
N GLN A 142 24.09 11.51 -28.87
CA GLN A 142 24.55 10.90 -30.11
C GLN A 142 25.36 9.63 -29.87
N GLU A 143 26.12 9.50 -28.79
CA GLU A 143 26.97 8.32 -28.60
C GLU A 143 26.12 7.09 -28.27
N ASN A 144 25.16 7.25 -27.35
CA ASN A 144 24.34 6.15 -26.85
C ASN A 144 23.04 5.95 -27.64
N GLY A 145 22.66 6.89 -28.52
CA GLY A 145 21.40 6.81 -29.26
C GLY A 145 20.20 6.91 -28.33
N VAL A 146 20.23 7.86 -27.40
CA VAL A 146 19.16 8.12 -26.45
C VAL A 146 18.69 9.56 -26.62
N ILE A 147 17.38 9.78 -26.53
CA ILE A 147 16.80 11.12 -26.52
C ILE A 147 15.89 11.23 -25.30
N ASN A 148 16.17 12.18 -24.42
CA ASN A 148 15.33 12.42 -23.24
C ASN A 148 14.51 13.69 -23.47
N VAL A 149 13.19 13.62 -23.24
CA VAL A 149 12.27 14.77 -23.33
C VAL A 149 11.42 14.79 -22.07
N THR A 150 11.27 15.97 -21.45
CA THR A 150 10.27 16.17 -20.39
C THR A 150 9.04 16.86 -20.97
N VAL A 151 7.84 16.39 -20.64
CA VAL A 151 6.57 16.97 -21.08
C VAL A 151 5.69 17.33 -19.90
N GLY A 152 4.75 18.24 -20.11
CA GLY A 152 3.89 18.76 -19.05
C GLY A 152 2.91 17.74 -18.49
N SER A 153 2.39 18.02 -17.30
CA SER A 153 1.55 17.06 -16.55
C SER A 153 0.18 16.79 -17.17
N GLN A 154 -0.25 17.60 -18.13
CA GLN A 154 -1.54 17.48 -18.82
C GLN A 154 -1.44 16.86 -20.22
N GLU A 155 -0.23 16.53 -20.69
CA GLU A 155 -0.01 15.95 -22.01
C GLU A 155 -0.47 14.48 -22.09
N ASP A 156 -1.09 14.08 -23.19
CA ASP A 156 -1.42 12.67 -23.44
C ASP A 156 -0.21 11.95 -24.02
N ILE A 157 0.58 11.33 -23.14
CA ILE A 157 1.80 10.61 -23.53
C ILE A 157 1.54 9.41 -24.45
N THR A 158 0.29 8.95 -24.56
CA THR A 158 -0.05 7.86 -25.48
C THR A 158 -0.20 8.31 -26.93
N ASN A 159 -0.19 9.62 -27.19
CA ASN A 159 -0.46 10.21 -28.50
C ASN A 159 0.30 11.53 -28.75
N LEU A 160 1.62 11.53 -28.51
CA LEU A 160 2.47 12.71 -28.76
C LEU A 160 2.98 12.71 -30.20
N THR A 161 3.12 13.90 -30.80
CA THR A 161 3.56 14.08 -32.19
C THR A 161 4.93 14.77 -32.24
N PRO A 162 6.05 14.02 -32.29
CA PRO A 162 7.38 14.63 -32.26
C PRO A 162 7.76 15.28 -33.59
N GLN A 163 8.54 16.35 -33.50
CA GLN A 163 9.15 17.04 -34.64
C GLN A 163 10.67 16.95 -34.55
N PHE A 164 11.30 16.59 -35.67
CA PHE A 164 12.75 16.44 -35.74
C PHE A 164 13.29 16.73 -37.14
N THR A 165 14.59 17.01 -37.22
CA THR A 165 15.33 17.16 -38.47
C THR A 165 16.40 16.08 -38.60
N ILE A 166 16.63 15.64 -39.84
CA ILE A 166 17.65 14.64 -40.21
C ILE A 166 18.43 15.15 -41.44
N PRO A 167 19.67 14.69 -41.65
CA PRO A 167 20.46 15.08 -42.82
C PRO A 167 19.84 14.65 -44.15
N ALA A 168 20.15 15.40 -45.22
CA ALA A 168 19.79 15.01 -46.58
C ALA A 168 20.36 13.63 -46.94
N GLY A 169 19.62 12.86 -47.75
CA GLY A 169 19.97 11.47 -48.07
C GLY A 169 19.68 10.48 -46.93
N THR A 170 18.92 10.87 -45.90
CA THR A 170 18.45 9.95 -44.86
C THR A 170 16.92 9.90 -44.78
N THR A 171 16.40 8.85 -44.16
CA THR A 171 14.98 8.70 -43.82
C THR A 171 14.86 8.24 -42.37
N ALA A 172 13.76 8.58 -41.70
CA ALA A 172 13.51 8.17 -40.33
C ALA A 172 12.20 7.38 -40.23
N THR A 173 12.20 6.33 -39.42
CA THR A 173 11.00 5.58 -39.02
C THR A 173 10.93 5.49 -37.50
N PRO A 174 9.86 5.96 -36.85
CA PRO A 174 8.72 6.71 -37.41
C PRO A 174 9.14 8.03 -38.10
N ALA A 175 8.30 8.54 -39.02
CA ALA A 175 8.53 9.82 -39.68
C ALA A 175 8.21 11.01 -38.75
N SER A 176 8.81 12.18 -39.01
CA SER A 176 8.53 13.40 -38.24
C SER A 176 7.07 13.79 -38.39
N GLY A 177 6.43 14.21 -37.30
CA GLY A 177 5.02 14.55 -37.26
C GLY A 177 4.06 13.37 -37.20
N VAL A 178 4.54 12.14 -37.02
CA VAL A 178 3.69 10.97 -36.76
C VAL A 178 3.49 10.81 -35.26
N ALA A 179 2.25 10.69 -34.82
CA ALA A 179 1.92 10.47 -33.42
C ALA A 179 2.41 9.10 -32.91
N GLN A 180 2.93 9.05 -31.69
CA GLN A 180 3.48 7.87 -31.05
C GLN A 180 3.02 7.76 -29.59
N ASN A 181 3.01 6.53 -29.09
CA ASN A 181 2.75 6.22 -27.69
C ASN A 181 4.07 6.07 -26.91
N PHE A 182 4.29 6.97 -25.95
CA PHE A 182 5.48 7.02 -25.10
C PHE A 182 5.26 6.48 -23.68
N SER A 183 4.21 5.67 -23.44
CA SER A 183 4.12 4.87 -22.22
C SER A 183 5.31 3.92 -22.05
N ASN A 184 6.04 3.64 -23.13
CA ASN A 184 7.36 3.01 -23.12
C ASN A 184 8.29 3.77 -24.08
N PRO A 185 9.63 3.61 -23.94
CA PRO A 185 10.57 4.24 -24.86
C PRO A 185 10.31 3.83 -26.32
N VAL A 186 10.25 4.81 -27.22
CA VAL A 186 9.96 4.59 -28.65
C VAL A 186 11.26 4.61 -29.44
N LYS A 187 11.45 3.60 -30.30
CA LYS A 187 12.62 3.51 -31.17
C LYS A 187 12.41 4.27 -32.48
N TYR A 188 13.26 5.25 -32.73
CA TYR A 188 13.41 5.90 -34.03
C TYR A 188 14.63 5.34 -34.74
N THR A 189 14.51 4.98 -36.01
CA THR A 189 15.64 4.52 -36.83
C THR A 189 15.85 5.49 -37.98
N VAL A 190 17.01 6.13 -38.02
CA VAL A 190 17.46 6.94 -39.15
C VAL A 190 18.33 6.06 -40.05
N VAL A 191 18.03 6.02 -41.35
CA VAL A 191 18.70 5.16 -42.33
C VAL A 191 19.22 6.02 -43.47
N SER A 192 20.48 5.79 -43.84
CA SER A 192 21.14 6.37 -45.01
C SER A 192 20.59 5.77 -46.30
N ASN A 193 20.61 6.55 -47.38
CA ASN A 193 20.29 6.10 -48.73
C ASN A 193 21.30 5.11 -49.34
N ASP A 194 22.37 4.73 -48.62
CA ASP A 194 23.22 3.59 -49.00
C ASP A 194 22.52 2.23 -48.80
N GLY A 195 21.44 2.18 -48.03
CA GLY A 195 20.69 0.95 -47.73
C GLY A 195 21.30 0.04 -46.67
N PHE A 196 22.44 0.41 -46.08
CA PHE A 196 23.18 -0.42 -45.10
C PHE A 196 23.45 0.30 -43.78
N THR A 197 23.65 1.61 -43.80
CA THR A 197 24.02 2.40 -42.63
C THR A 197 22.79 2.99 -41.98
N GLY A 198 22.62 2.73 -40.68
CA GLY A 198 21.52 3.30 -39.90
C GLY A 198 21.88 3.44 -38.43
N LYS A 199 21.15 4.31 -37.75
CA LYS A 199 21.28 4.52 -36.32
C LYS A 199 19.92 4.57 -35.67
N SER A 200 19.84 3.96 -34.48
CA SER A 200 18.63 3.95 -33.68
C SER A 200 18.75 4.93 -32.53
N TYR A 201 17.65 5.60 -32.22
CA TYR A 201 17.46 6.45 -31.07
C TYR A 201 16.30 5.91 -30.24
N PHE A 202 16.51 5.67 -28.96
CA PHE A 202 15.43 5.38 -28.02
C PHE A 202 15.01 6.67 -27.33
N VAL A 203 13.78 7.09 -27.62
CA VAL A 203 13.21 8.31 -27.05
C VAL A 203 12.50 7.95 -25.75
N HIS A 204 13.00 8.51 -24.66
CA HIS A 204 12.40 8.45 -23.34
C HIS A 204 11.64 9.76 -23.06
N VAL A 205 10.37 9.64 -22.72
CA VAL A 205 9.55 10.77 -22.29
C VAL A 205 9.31 10.66 -20.80
N THR A 206 9.64 11.72 -20.07
CA THR A 206 9.30 11.89 -18.66
C THR A 206 8.16 12.90 -18.56
N GLN A 207 7.05 12.52 -17.93
CA GLN A 207 5.95 13.43 -17.68
C GLN A 207 6.10 14.06 -16.29
N ILE A 208 5.87 15.36 -16.20
CA ILE A 208 5.77 16.04 -14.89
C ILE A 208 4.54 15.51 -14.16
N GLU A 209 4.67 15.23 -12.86
CA GLU A 209 3.54 14.80 -12.04
C GLU A 209 2.50 15.94 -11.89
N ALA A 210 1.22 15.58 -11.99
CA ALA A 210 0.13 16.52 -11.79
C ALA A 210 -0.04 16.87 -10.30
N PRO A 211 -0.52 18.08 -9.95
CA PRO A 211 -0.71 18.45 -8.56
C PRO A 211 -1.61 17.46 -7.82
N ALA A 212 -1.14 16.95 -6.69
CA ALA A 212 -1.81 15.90 -5.92
C ALA A 212 -1.34 15.89 -4.46
N ILE A 213 -2.24 15.53 -3.55
CA ILE A 213 -1.91 15.13 -2.18
C ILE A 213 -1.94 13.61 -2.15
N THR A 214 -0.85 12.96 -1.74
CA THR A 214 -0.75 11.49 -1.69
C THR A 214 -1.02 10.94 -0.30
N ARG A 215 -0.88 11.76 0.74
CA ARG A 215 -1.26 11.40 2.11
C ARG A 215 -1.65 12.64 2.90
N PHE A 216 -2.69 12.50 3.70
CA PHE A 216 -3.11 13.47 4.70
C PHE A 216 -3.34 12.69 6.01
N SER A 217 -2.73 13.12 7.11
CA SER A 217 -2.86 12.44 8.39
C SER A 217 -2.70 13.39 9.57
N VAL A 218 -3.24 13.01 10.73
CA VAL A 218 -3.04 13.73 12.01
C VAL A 218 -2.64 12.69 13.03
N ASP A 219 -1.52 12.90 13.72
CA ASP A 219 -0.96 11.98 14.72
C ASP A 219 -0.88 10.51 14.26
N GLY A 220 -0.61 10.31 12.96
CA GLY A 220 -0.51 8.99 12.33
C GLY A 220 -1.83 8.43 11.79
N ILE A 221 -2.99 8.99 12.16
CA ILE A 221 -4.31 8.60 11.65
C ILE A 221 -4.46 9.14 10.23
N ALA A 222 -4.57 8.24 9.26
CA ALA A 222 -4.66 8.60 7.85
C ALA A 222 -6.10 8.95 7.43
N GLY A 223 -6.24 10.04 6.69
CA GLY A 223 -7.48 10.41 6.03
C GLY A 223 -7.69 9.63 4.73
N THR A 224 -8.94 9.54 4.30
CA THR A 224 -9.33 8.98 3.00
C THR A 224 -9.32 10.08 1.94
N ILE A 225 -8.53 9.89 0.89
CA ILE A 225 -8.46 10.82 -0.25
C ILE A 225 -9.42 10.34 -1.34
N LEU A 226 -10.39 11.17 -1.69
CA LEU A 226 -11.39 10.92 -2.72
C LEU A 226 -11.06 11.76 -3.97
N GLU A 227 -10.10 11.29 -4.77
CA GLU A 227 -9.58 12.03 -5.94
C GLU A 227 -10.65 12.50 -6.91
N ALA A 228 -11.70 11.70 -7.16
CA ALA A 228 -12.79 12.05 -8.08
C ALA A 228 -13.57 13.30 -7.63
N ASN A 229 -13.65 13.52 -6.32
CA ASN A 229 -14.38 14.64 -5.72
C ASN A 229 -13.43 15.74 -5.23
N GLN A 230 -12.12 15.50 -5.26
CA GLN A 230 -11.10 16.37 -4.67
C GLN A 230 -11.40 16.67 -3.20
N THR A 231 -11.87 15.66 -2.46
CA THR A 231 -12.13 15.77 -1.03
C THR A 231 -11.21 14.85 -0.24
N ILE A 232 -10.90 15.25 0.99
CA ILE A 232 -10.20 14.41 1.96
C ILE A 232 -11.04 14.35 3.22
N ILE A 233 -11.34 13.14 3.70
CA ILE A 233 -12.14 12.92 4.91
C ILE A 233 -11.27 12.26 5.96
N LEU A 234 -11.18 12.85 7.14
CA LEU A 234 -10.46 12.31 8.28
C LEU A 234 -11.37 12.29 9.51
N LEU A 235 -11.56 11.10 10.07
CA LEU A 235 -12.27 10.93 11.34
C LEU A 235 -11.23 10.78 12.46
N LEU A 236 -11.26 11.70 13.43
CA LEU A 236 -10.39 11.68 14.59
C LEU A 236 -11.12 11.17 15.83
N PRO A 237 -10.40 10.64 16.82
CA PRO A 237 -10.96 10.34 18.13
C PRO A 237 -11.65 11.56 18.77
N PRO A 238 -12.66 11.37 19.63
CA PRO A 238 -13.48 12.44 20.20
C PRO A 238 -12.73 13.44 21.08
N SER A 239 -11.53 13.11 21.53
CA SER A 239 -10.72 13.95 22.42
C SER A 239 -9.95 15.06 21.69
N TYR A 240 -9.97 15.10 20.36
CA TYR A 240 -9.24 16.10 19.58
C TYR A 240 -9.95 17.47 19.59
N ASP A 241 -9.15 18.53 19.68
CA ASP A 241 -9.62 19.90 19.50
C ASP A 241 -9.58 20.27 18.01
N LEU A 242 -10.76 20.27 17.37
CA LEU A 242 -10.87 20.63 15.94
C LEU A 242 -10.41 22.06 15.64
N SER A 243 -10.30 22.95 16.63
CA SER A 243 -9.82 24.31 16.40
C SER A 243 -8.30 24.41 16.17
N ASN A 244 -7.57 23.32 16.40
CA ASN A 244 -6.11 23.30 16.38
C ASN A 244 -5.55 21.95 15.90
N ILE A 245 -5.83 21.60 14.65
CA ILE A 245 -5.38 20.35 14.03
C ILE A 245 -4.10 20.59 13.22
N THR A 246 -3.03 19.85 13.51
CA THR A 246 -1.75 19.94 12.79
C THR A 246 -1.55 18.71 11.89
N PRO A 247 -1.86 18.79 10.59
CA PRO A 247 -1.76 17.64 9.70
C PRO A 247 -0.35 17.42 9.17
N ALA A 248 0.03 16.16 9.01
CA ALA A 248 1.16 15.71 8.21
C ALA A 248 0.66 15.33 6.80
N ILE A 249 1.19 16.06 5.81
CA ILE A 249 0.80 16.00 4.40
C ILE A 249 1.98 15.55 3.56
N GLU A 250 1.75 14.62 2.65
CA GLU A 250 2.72 14.18 1.63
C GLU A 250 2.17 14.50 0.23
N ALA A 251 3.07 14.94 -0.65
CA ALA A 251 2.81 15.23 -2.05
C ALA A 251 4.00 14.76 -2.91
N PRO A 252 3.81 14.55 -4.22
CA PRO A 252 4.90 14.28 -5.15
C PRO A 252 6.06 15.28 -5.03
N ALA A 253 7.27 14.81 -5.34
CA ALA A 253 8.48 15.59 -5.18
C ALA A 253 8.44 16.91 -5.97
N GLY A 254 8.82 18.01 -5.31
CA GLY A 254 8.84 19.34 -5.92
C GLY A 254 7.50 20.08 -5.92
N GLN A 255 6.41 19.47 -5.42
CA GLN A 255 5.13 20.15 -5.25
C GLN A 255 5.06 20.89 -3.91
N ALA A 256 4.40 22.03 -3.89
CA ALA A 256 4.14 22.83 -2.69
C ALA A 256 2.67 22.71 -2.29
N VAL A 257 2.39 22.57 -0.98
CA VAL A 257 1.03 22.50 -0.44
C VAL A 257 0.79 23.71 0.47
N SER A 258 -0.39 24.33 0.35
CA SER A 258 -0.85 25.44 1.20
C SER A 258 -2.28 25.16 1.68
N PRO A 259 -2.56 25.12 3.00
CA PRO A 259 -1.61 25.24 4.11
C PRO A 259 -0.48 24.21 4.08
N GLU A 260 0.71 24.58 4.56
CA GLU A 260 1.88 23.70 4.59
C GLU A 260 1.70 22.55 5.59
N SER A 261 2.34 21.42 5.31
CA SER A 261 2.43 20.29 6.25
C SER A 261 3.00 20.75 7.60
N GLY A 262 2.34 20.39 8.70
CA GLY A 262 2.72 20.80 10.05
C GLY A 262 2.21 22.18 10.48
N VAL A 263 1.45 22.89 9.65
CA VAL A 263 0.76 24.12 10.04
C VAL A 263 -0.60 23.81 10.63
N SER A 264 -0.88 24.28 11.84
CA SER A 264 -2.18 24.08 12.49
C SER A 264 -3.32 24.79 11.75
N GLN A 265 -4.46 24.13 11.61
CA GLN A 265 -5.70 24.63 11.01
C GLN A 265 -6.92 24.39 11.91
N ASP A 266 -7.94 25.22 11.75
CA ASP A 266 -9.22 25.13 12.46
C ASP A 266 -10.28 24.49 11.55
N PHE A 267 -10.73 23.30 11.94
CA PHE A 267 -11.83 22.54 11.31
C PHE A 267 -13.13 22.59 12.11
N SER A 268 -13.18 23.33 13.23
CA SER A 268 -14.37 23.42 14.10
C SER A 268 -15.58 24.07 13.41
N SER A 269 -15.32 24.84 12.35
CA SER A 269 -16.35 25.54 11.56
C SER A 269 -16.63 24.87 10.20
N GLY A 270 -16.04 23.70 9.92
CA GLY A 270 -16.24 22.97 8.68
C GLY A 270 -14.94 22.70 7.91
N PRO A 271 -15.04 22.34 6.61
CA PRO A 271 -13.89 21.95 5.80
C PRO A 271 -12.91 23.09 5.55
N VAL A 272 -11.64 22.75 5.31
CA VAL A 272 -10.56 23.67 4.96
C VAL A 272 -9.96 23.28 3.61
N ASP A 273 -9.77 24.26 2.73
CA ASP A 273 -9.16 24.05 1.42
C ASP A 273 -7.63 23.93 1.50
N TYR A 274 -7.09 22.89 0.87
CA TYR A 274 -5.66 22.69 0.66
C TYR A 274 -5.34 22.78 -0.82
N THR A 275 -4.52 23.76 -1.21
CA THR A 275 -4.03 23.93 -2.58
C THR A 275 -2.66 23.30 -2.73
N VAL A 276 -2.52 22.34 -3.63
CA VAL A 276 -1.23 21.80 -4.07
C VAL A 276 -0.85 22.40 -5.42
N THR A 277 0.41 22.82 -5.55
CA THR A 277 0.97 23.44 -6.75
C THR A 277 2.15 22.61 -7.25
N ASN A 278 2.17 22.22 -8.52
CA ASN A 278 3.30 21.49 -9.09
C ASN A 278 4.40 22.44 -9.63
N THR A 279 5.47 21.87 -10.19
CA THR A 279 6.63 22.63 -10.69
C THR A 279 6.32 23.50 -11.92
N GLU A 280 5.19 23.27 -12.59
CA GLU A 280 4.69 24.08 -13.71
C GLU A 280 3.83 25.27 -13.23
N GLY A 281 3.52 25.35 -11.93
CA GLY A 281 2.60 26.33 -11.37
C GLY A 281 1.12 25.97 -11.54
N LEU A 282 0.80 24.75 -11.99
CA LEU A 282 -0.57 24.25 -12.01
C LEU A 282 -1.00 23.91 -10.58
N THR A 283 -2.28 24.15 -10.28
CA THR A 283 -2.83 23.96 -8.94
C THR A 283 -3.98 22.96 -8.92
N LYS A 284 -4.09 22.17 -7.84
CA LYS A 284 -5.29 21.40 -7.49
C LYS A 284 -5.69 21.76 -6.06
N VAL A 285 -6.99 21.95 -5.82
CA VAL A 285 -7.54 22.25 -4.49
C VAL A 285 -8.24 21.01 -3.96
N TYR A 286 -7.98 20.66 -2.71
CA TYR A 286 -8.67 19.61 -1.97
C TYR A 286 -9.50 20.24 -0.85
N GLU A 287 -10.79 19.94 -0.79
CA GLU A 287 -11.63 20.30 0.36
C GLU A 287 -11.45 19.24 1.46
N VAL A 288 -10.81 19.62 2.56
CA VAL A 288 -10.47 18.69 3.65
C VAL A 288 -11.48 18.81 4.77
N SER A 289 -12.20 17.73 5.06
CA SER A 289 -13.12 17.61 6.18
C SER A 289 -12.49 16.78 7.29
N VAL A 290 -12.35 17.37 8.47
CA VAL A 290 -11.94 16.66 9.68
C VAL A 290 -13.12 16.67 10.65
N SER A 291 -13.55 15.50 11.09
CA SER A 291 -14.62 15.35 12.07
C SER A 291 -14.17 14.47 13.23
N LEU A 292 -14.87 14.56 14.36
CA LEU A 292 -14.67 13.68 15.50
C LEU A 292 -15.60 12.48 15.40
N GLY A 293 -15.12 11.31 15.79
CA GLY A 293 -15.96 10.15 16.06
C GLY A 293 -16.85 10.40 17.30
N SER A 294 -17.95 9.67 17.41
CA SER A 294 -18.77 9.75 18.62
C SER A 294 -18.01 9.22 19.84
N SER A 295 -18.30 9.79 21.01
CA SER A 295 -17.90 9.25 22.31
C SER A 295 -19.09 8.83 23.17
N ASN A 296 -20.31 8.91 22.62
CA ASN A 296 -21.53 8.70 23.37
C ASN A 296 -21.62 7.25 23.87
N ILE A 297 -22.18 7.14 25.06
CA ILE A 297 -22.41 5.87 25.75
C ILE A 297 -23.91 5.69 25.83
N ALA A 298 -24.42 4.53 25.42
CA ALA A 298 -25.81 4.15 25.68
C ALA A 298 -25.87 3.08 26.76
N PHE A 299 -26.70 3.29 27.78
CA PHE A 299 -27.20 2.20 28.61
C PHE A 299 -28.51 1.69 28.00
N ILE A 300 -28.63 0.38 27.82
CA ILE A 300 -29.84 -0.23 27.27
C ILE A 300 -30.62 -1.02 28.33
N GLY A 301 -31.94 -0.79 28.42
CA GLY A 301 -32.79 -1.38 29.45
C GLY A 301 -34.27 -1.49 29.07
N ASP A 302 -35.09 -2.00 29.98
CA ASP A 302 -36.52 -2.30 29.78
C ASP A 302 -37.47 -1.15 30.17
N GLY A 303 -37.01 -0.22 31.01
CA GLY A 303 -37.70 1.01 31.39
C GLY A 303 -37.93 1.99 30.22
N ASN A 304 -38.84 2.95 30.40
CA ASN A 304 -38.99 4.07 29.45
C ASN A 304 -37.91 5.14 29.65
N ASP A 305 -37.33 5.18 30.84
CA ASP A 305 -36.22 6.02 31.27
C ASP A 305 -35.49 5.35 32.44
N VAL A 306 -34.32 5.87 32.81
CA VAL A 306 -33.48 5.34 33.90
C VAL A 306 -34.25 5.18 35.22
N SER A 307 -35.16 6.11 35.55
CA SER A 307 -35.90 6.06 36.82
C SER A 307 -36.96 4.96 36.87
N SER A 308 -37.40 4.51 35.70
CA SER A 308 -38.43 3.47 35.53
C SER A 308 -37.85 2.06 35.33
N ILE A 309 -36.53 1.89 35.29
CA ILE A 309 -35.89 0.56 35.32
C ILE A 309 -36.24 -0.10 36.65
N LEU A 310 -36.83 -1.30 36.58
CA LEU A 310 -37.31 -2.01 37.77
C LEU A 310 -36.16 -2.71 38.51
N ASP A 311 -35.26 -3.35 37.75
CA ASP A 311 -34.03 -3.94 38.26
C ASP A 311 -33.18 -2.87 38.97
N ASP A 312 -32.92 -3.08 40.25
CA ASP A 312 -32.21 -2.12 41.09
C ASP A 312 -30.73 -2.04 40.73
N ASP A 313 -30.11 -3.16 40.38
CA ASP A 313 -28.75 -3.21 39.85
C ASP A 313 -28.60 -2.44 38.53
N ALA A 314 -29.41 -2.76 37.51
CA ALA A 314 -29.39 -2.03 36.23
C ALA A 314 -29.70 -0.55 36.42
N ARG A 315 -30.66 -0.20 37.29
CA ARG A 315 -30.98 1.19 37.60
C ARG A 315 -29.79 1.90 38.23
N ALA A 316 -29.13 1.28 39.21
CA ALA A 316 -27.96 1.84 39.88
C ALA A 316 -26.78 2.03 38.91
N ALA A 317 -26.50 1.04 38.05
CA ALA A 317 -25.47 1.14 37.01
C ALA A 317 -25.77 2.26 35.99
N ALA A 318 -27.03 2.37 35.53
CA ALA A 318 -27.44 3.42 34.62
C ALA A 318 -27.34 4.82 35.26
N GLN A 319 -27.70 4.96 36.53
CA GLN A 319 -27.54 6.21 37.30
C GLN A 319 -26.07 6.57 37.48
N TYR A 320 -25.20 5.59 37.75
CA TYR A 320 -23.76 5.80 37.83
C TYR A 320 -23.19 6.31 36.51
N LEU A 321 -23.52 5.67 35.38
CA LEU A 321 -23.07 6.14 34.06
C LEU A 321 -23.60 7.54 33.75
N GLN A 322 -24.87 7.82 34.03
CA GLN A 322 -25.47 9.13 33.83
C GLN A 322 -24.78 10.22 34.66
N ALA A 323 -24.38 9.91 35.89
CA ALA A 323 -23.67 10.85 36.76
C ALA A 323 -22.20 11.03 36.34
N THR A 324 -21.56 9.97 35.84
CA THR A 324 -20.14 9.96 35.46
C THR A 324 -19.89 10.61 34.09
N TYR A 325 -20.83 10.44 33.15
CA TYR A 325 -20.74 10.91 31.75
C TYR A 325 -21.99 11.71 31.35
N PRO A 326 -22.30 12.83 32.03
CA PRO A 326 -23.59 13.51 31.88
C PRO A 326 -23.85 14.09 30.48
N ASP A 327 -22.79 14.45 29.74
CA ASP A 327 -22.90 15.08 28.42
C ASP A 327 -22.94 14.04 27.28
N GLU A 328 -22.46 12.82 27.53
CA GLU A 328 -22.34 11.74 26.55
C GLU A 328 -23.29 10.56 26.80
N PHE A 329 -23.97 10.54 27.96
CA PHE A 329 -24.88 9.49 28.36
C PHE A 329 -26.19 9.53 27.57
N ASN A 330 -26.57 8.37 27.05
CA ASN A 330 -27.82 8.10 26.38
C ASN A 330 -28.50 6.90 27.04
N TYR A 331 -29.83 6.90 27.04
CA TYR A 331 -30.62 5.75 27.43
C TYR A 331 -31.46 5.28 26.24
N ILE A 332 -31.40 3.99 25.92
CA ILE A 332 -32.20 3.40 24.84
C ILE A 332 -32.97 2.22 25.41
N LYS A 333 -34.30 2.31 25.37
CA LYS A 333 -35.16 1.20 25.73
C LYS A 333 -35.00 0.05 24.74
N PHE A 334 -35.05 -1.20 25.18
CA PHE A 334 -34.91 -2.37 24.30
C PHE A 334 -35.80 -2.30 23.05
N SER A 335 -37.08 -1.94 23.19
CA SER A 335 -38.01 -1.83 22.06
C SER A 335 -37.62 -0.78 21.02
N ASP A 336 -36.83 0.22 21.41
CA ASP A 336 -36.51 1.41 20.63
C ASP A 336 -35.12 1.31 19.96
N ILE A 337 -34.42 0.19 20.15
CA ILE A 337 -33.15 -0.11 19.49
C ILE A 337 -33.37 -0.17 17.97
N THR A 338 -32.73 0.76 17.26
CA THR A 338 -32.72 0.86 15.80
C THR A 338 -31.34 1.32 15.33
N ALA A 339 -31.02 1.15 14.05
CA ALA A 339 -29.77 1.67 13.48
C ALA A 339 -29.63 3.19 13.69
N ALA A 340 -30.72 3.96 13.56
CA ALA A 340 -30.73 5.40 13.79
C ALA A 340 -30.48 5.76 15.27
N ALA A 341 -31.04 4.98 16.21
CA ALA A 341 -30.79 5.20 17.65
C ALA A 341 -29.33 4.89 18.05
N LEU A 342 -28.60 4.12 17.24
CA LEU A 342 -27.22 3.72 17.48
C LEU A 342 -26.20 4.52 16.65
N GLU A 343 -26.64 5.36 15.72
CA GLU A 343 -25.78 6.06 14.73
C GLU A 343 -24.67 6.87 15.41
N ASP A 344 -25.04 7.60 16.46
CA ASP A 344 -24.12 8.42 17.24
C ASP A 344 -23.64 7.71 18.52
N ILE A 345 -23.76 6.39 18.68
CA ILE A 345 -23.32 5.68 19.89
C ILE A 345 -21.99 4.96 19.64
N LYS A 346 -21.00 5.21 20.50
CA LYS A 346 -19.69 4.54 20.45
C LYS A 346 -19.62 3.32 21.36
N VAL A 347 -20.20 3.42 22.56
CA VAL A 347 -20.22 2.32 23.53
C VAL A 347 -21.66 2.01 23.97
N VAL A 348 -22.02 0.73 24.00
CA VAL A 348 -23.28 0.25 24.58
C VAL A 348 -22.96 -0.56 25.83
N MET A 349 -23.52 -0.18 26.98
CA MET A 349 -23.55 -1.02 28.18
C MET A 349 -24.88 -1.76 28.25
N LEU A 350 -24.79 -3.09 28.28
CA LEU A 350 -25.90 -4.01 28.50
C LEU A 350 -25.66 -4.73 29.83
N TYR A 351 -26.40 -4.33 30.85
CA TYR A 351 -26.28 -4.87 32.20
C TYR A 351 -27.64 -4.96 32.85
N TYR A 352 -27.91 -6.12 33.43
CA TYR A 352 -28.95 -6.34 34.41
C TYR A 352 -28.61 -7.60 35.18
N LEU A 353 -29.08 -7.65 36.42
CA LEU A 353 -29.24 -8.90 37.16
C LEU A 353 -30.75 -9.15 37.24
N THR A 354 -31.18 -10.40 37.41
CA THR A 354 -32.62 -10.64 37.56
C THR A 354 -33.01 -10.39 39.01
N PRO A 355 -33.83 -9.37 39.28
CA PRO A 355 -34.04 -8.92 40.63
C PRO A 355 -35.06 -9.78 41.38
N LEU A 356 -35.07 -9.67 42.72
CA LEU A 356 -36.11 -10.22 43.61
C LEU A 356 -37.59 -9.95 43.15
N PRO A 357 -37.97 -8.83 42.50
CA PRO A 357 -39.24 -8.70 41.80
C PRO A 357 -39.18 -9.33 40.39
N ASN A 358 -39.65 -10.58 40.31
CA ASN A 358 -39.79 -11.44 39.14
C ASN A 358 -40.12 -10.74 37.80
N GLN A 359 -39.11 -10.63 36.92
CA GLN A 359 -39.17 -10.01 35.58
C GLN A 359 -39.17 -11.00 34.41
N GLY A 360 -39.16 -12.31 34.69
CA GLY A 360 -39.21 -13.33 33.64
C GLY A 360 -37.91 -13.49 32.82
N TYR A 361 -36.79 -12.91 33.25
CA TYR A 361 -35.46 -13.20 32.73
C TYR A 361 -34.95 -14.50 33.35
N ALA A 362 -35.11 -15.63 32.65
CA ALA A 362 -34.78 -16.94 33.17
C ALA A 362 -34.25 -17.84 32.07
N ALA A 363 -33.28 -18.68 32.40
CA ALA A 363 -32.83 -19.73 31.49
C ALA A 363 -33.62 -21.03 31.73
N THR A 364 -33.92 -21.75 30.65
CA THR A 364 -34.33 -23.16 30.77
C THR A 364 -33.09 -24.02 31.04
N PRO A 365 -33.25 -25.24 31.59
CA PRO A 365 -32.11 -26.12 31.88
C PRO A 365 -31.19 -26.41 30.69
N ASP A 366 -31.70 -26.25 29.47
CA ASP A 366 -31.00 -26.61 28.24
C ASP A 366 -30.80 -25.42 27.28
N ASN A 367 -31.21 -24.19 27.64
CA ASN A 367 -31.06 -23.03 26.74
C ASN A 367 -30.93 -21.70 27.51
N VAL A 368 -29.70 -21.19 27.54
CA VAL A 368 -29.36 -19.96 28.25
C VAL A 368 -29.93 -18.71 27.57
N LEU A 369 -30.19 -18.77 26.26
CA LEU A 369 -30.67 -17.61 25.49
C LEU A 369 -32.02 -17.13 26.00
N THR A 370 -32.82 -18.01 26.60
CA THR A 370 -34.13 -17.65 27.18
C THR A 370 -34.05 -16.62 28.32
N MET A 371 -32.86 -16.38 28.87
CA MET A 371 -32.60 -15.32 29.84
C MET A 371 -32.59 -13.92 29.23
N LEU A 372 -32.43 -13.81 27.90
CA LEU A 372 -32.50 -12.54 27.19
C LEU A 372 -33.96 -12.07 27.03
N PRO A 373 -34.25 -10.77 27.13
CA PRO A 373 -35.56 -10.22 26.77
C PRO A 373 -35.93 -10.58 25.32
N ALA A 374 -37.22 -10.60 25.01
CA ALA A 374 -37.72 -11.01 23.70
C ALA A 374 -37.10 -10.22 22.54
N GLU A 375 -36.79 -8.95 22.76
CA GLU A 375 -36.12 -8.04 21.83
C GLU A 375 -34.67 -8.42 21.57
N LEU A 376 -33.96 -9.03 22.52
CA LEU A 376 -32.55 -9.40 22.37
C LEU A 376 -32.35 -10.88 22.00
N GLN A 377 -33.43 -11.62 21.79
CA GLN A 377 -33.38 -12.99 21.24
C GLN A 377 -32.81 -13.02 19.81
N PRO A 378 -32.35 -14.18 19.32
CA PRO A 378 -31.87 -14.32 17.95
C PRO A 378 -32.88 -13.86 16.88
N ASN A 379 -32.36 -13.20 15.84
CA ASN A 379 -33.10 -12.80 14.63
C ASN A 379 -34.22 -11.77 14.84
N THR A 380 -34.17 -10.97 15.90
CA THR A 380 -35.08 -9.85 16.11
C THR A 380 -34.54 -8.59 15.42
N PRO A 381 -35.38 -7.59 15.11
CA PRO A 381 -34.90 -6.31 14.58
C PRO A 381 -33.83 -5.65 15.47
N GLN A 382 -34.01 -5.72 16.79
CA GLN A 382 -33.16 -5.07 17.79
C GLN A 382 -31.80 -5.78 17.92
N SER A 383 -31.77 -7.12 18.05
CA SER A 383 -30.51 -7.86 18.11
C SER A 383 -29.74 -7.74 16.80
N ASN A 384 -30.42 -7.75 15.66
CA ASN A 384 -29.79 -7.51 14.36
C ASN A 384 -29.19 -6.09 14.25
N ALA A 385 -29.85 -5.07 14.78
CA ALA A 385 -29.34 -3.70 14.80
C ALA A 385 -28.07 -3.57 15.65
N LEU A 386 -28.06 -4.15 16.85
CA LEU A 386 -26.86 -4.20 17.71
C LEU A 386 -25.72 -4.98 17.06
N THR A 387 -26.00 -6.15 16.48
CA THR A 387 -24.98 -6.94 15.76
C THR A 387 -24.36 -6.16 14.61
N ALA A 388 -25.20 -5.50 13.79
CA ALA A 388 -24.72 -4.67 12.69
C ALA A 388 -23.89 -3.48 13.17
N TRP A 389 -24.30 -2.86 14.28
CA TRP A 389 -23.58 -1.75 14.90
C TRP A 389 -22.20 -2.16 15.45
N VAL A 390 -22.08 -3.30 16.13
CA VAL A 390 -20.76 -3.81 16.56
C VAL A 390 -19.89 -4.15 15.34
N LYS A 391 -20.47 -4.72 14.28
CA LYS A 391 -19.75 -4.95 13.01
C LYS A 391 -19.28 -3.66 12.35
N ALA A 392 -19.99 -2.55 12.54
CA ALA A 392 -19.62 -1.24 12.05
C ALA A 392 -18.60 -0.49 12.93
N GLY A 393 -18.17 -1.07 14.05
CA GLY A 393 -17.15 -0.48 14.93
C GLY A 393 -17.66 0.03 16.27
N GLY A 394 -18.93 -0.21 16.61
CA GLY A 394 -19.46 0.04 17.94
C GLY A 394 -18.91 -0.93 18.99
N HIS A 395 -18.61 -0.47 20.20
CA HIS A 395 -18.02 -1.30 21.26
C HIS A 395 -19.03 -1.65 22.35
N MET A 396 -19.09 -2.90 22.78
CA MET A 396 -20.10 -3.33 23.76
C MET A 396 -19.45 -3.70 25.09
N PHE A 397 -20.05 -3.26 26.18
CA PHE A 397 -19.82 -3.80 27.52
C PHE A 397 -21.04 -4.61 27.96
N ILE A 398 -20.87 -5.91 28.12
CA ILE A 398 -21.91 -6.83 28.59
C ILE A 398 -21.52 -7.32 29.99
N ALA A 399 -22.45 -7.29 30.94
CA ALA A 399 -22.21 -7.84 32.27
C ALA A 399 -23.49 -8.43 32.86
N GLY A 400 -23.36 -9.46 33.71
CA GLY A 400 -24.49 -10.04 34.44
C GLY A 400 -25.30 -11.06 33.62
N ASP A 401 -26.62 -11.06 33.80
CA ASP A 401 -27.54 -11.96 33.10
C ASP A 401 -27.62 -11.78 31.56
N PRO A 402 -27.24 -10.65 30.93
CA PRO A 402 -27.20 -10.58 29.47
C PRO A 402 -25.98 -11.21 28.80
N THR A 403 -25.02 -11.82 29.51
CA THR A 403 -23.81 -12.40 28.88
C THR A 403 -24.08 -13.39 27.74
N PRO A 404 -25.19 -14.17 27.73
CA PRO A 404 -25.60 -14.96 26.57
C PRO A 404 -25.77 -14.22 25.25
N PHE A 405 -25.93 -12.89 25.27
CA PHE A 405 -26.07 -12.10 24.06
C PHE A 405 -24.85 -12.24 23.14
N ILE A 406 -23.70 -12.66 23.66
CA ILE A 406 -22.53 -13.02 22.86
C ILE A 406 -22.78 -14.12 21.81
N HIS A 407 -23.70 -15.05 22.10
CA HIS A 407 -24.15 -16.06 21.13
C HIS A 407 -25.06 -15.46 20.07
N VAL A 408 -25.92 -14.51 20.44
CA VAL A 408 -26.80 -13.78 19.52
C VAL A 408 -25.98 -12.92 18.55
N LEU A 409 -24.91 -12.29 19.04
CA LEU A 409 -23.93 -11.61 18.21
C LEU A 409 -23.19 -12.57 17.27
N GLY A 410 -23.13 -13.87 17.59
CA GLY A 410 -22.36 -14.86 16.82
C GLY A 410 -20.85 -14.83 17.09
N ARG A 411 -20.43 -14.20 18.20
CA ARG A 411 -19.03 -14.16 18.64
C ARG A 411 -18.58 -15.48 19.25
N ILE A 412 -19.52 -16.18 19.87
CA ILE A 412 -19.38 -17.58 20.24
C ILE A 412 -20.53 -18.32 19.58
N PRO A 413 -20.29 -19.14 18.54
CA PRO A 413 -21.33 -19.92 17.89
C PRO A 413 -22.02 -20.84 18.90
N GLY A 414 -23.36 -20.77 19.00
CA GLY A 414 -24.13 -21.55 19.96
C GLY A 414 -25.54 -21.86 19.45
N ASP A 415 -25.77 -23.13 19.13
CA ASP A 415 -27.07 -23.74 18.82
C ASP A 415 -27.42 -24.76 19.91
N TYR A 416 -28.31 -24.33 20.80
CA TYR A 416 -28.82 -25.12 21.92
C TYR A 416 -29.77 -26.26 21.50
N SER A 417 -30.06 -26.41 20.21
CA SER A 417 -30.77 -27.58 19.68
C SER A 417 -29.84 -28.77 19.38
N ALA A 418 -28.51 -28.54 19.41
CA ALA A 418 -27.48 -29.54 19.15
C ALA A 418 -26.56 -29.73 20.36
N GLY A 419 -25.82 -30.84 20.39
CA GLY A 419 -24.78 -31.07 21.40
C GLY A 419 -23.55 -30.19 21.16
N ALA A 420 -22.67 -30.09 22.15
CA ALA A 420 -21.44 -29.30 22.07
C ALA A 420 -20.37 -30.00 21.19
N PHE A 421 -19.72 -29.26 20.29
CA PHE A 421 -18.60 -29.72 19.43
C PHE A 421 -17.80 -28.50 18.92
N PRO A 422 -16.60 -28.67 18.32
CA PRO A 422 -15.88 -27.53 17.71
C PRO A 422 -16.75 -26.81 16.66
N GLY A 423 -17.03 -25.52 16.85
CA GLY A 423 -18.03 -24.78 16.05
C GLY A 423 -19.44 -24.69 16.65
N ASN A 424 -19.68 -25.33 17.80
CA ASN A 424 -20.90 -25.18 18.60
C ASN A 424 -20.58 -25.23 20.10
N TYR A 425 -20.48 -24.06 20.70
CA TYR A 425 -20.04 -23.86 22.08
C TYR A 425 -21.22 -23.45 22.95
N LEU A 426 -21.46 -24.21 24.02
CA LEU A 426 -22.63 -24.05 24.87
C LEU A 426 -22.19 -23.77 26.30
N TYR A 427 -22.98 -22.96 27.01
CA TYR A 427 -22.92 -22.93 28.47
C TYR A 427 -23.16 -24.34 29.04
N THR A 428 -22.33 -24.75 29.99
CA THR A 428 -22.37 -26.09 30.59
C THR A 428 -22.95 -26.11 32.00
N GLU A 429 -23.12 -24.94 32.62
CA GLU A 429 -23.61 -24.81 33.99
C GLU A 429 -24.82 -23.85 34.06
N PHE A 430 -25.90 -24.35 34.65
CA PHE A 430 -27.19 -23.68 34.79
C PHE A 430 -27.66 -23.72 36.24
N GLY A 431 -26.91 -23.09 37.14
CA GLY A 431 -27.32 -22.96 38.54
C GLY A 431 -28.12 -21.69 38.77
N CYS A 432 -29.19 -21.80 39.56
CA CYS A 432 -30.06 -20.67 39.88
C CYS A 432 -30.65 -19.98 38.65
N ALA A 433 -30.94 -20.73 37.57
CA ALA A 433 -31.42 -20.19 36.28
C ALA A 433 -32.93 -19.92 36.19
N ALA A 434 -33.71 -20.37 37.18
CA ALA A 434 -35.18 -20.25 37.19
C ALA A 434 -35.64 -18.79 37.37
N PRO A 435 -36.90 -18.45 37.03
CA PRO A 435 -37.42 -17.08 37.15
C PRO A 435 -37.29 -16.44 38.53
N GLU A 436 -37.33 -17.26 39.58
CA GLU A 436 -37.22 -16.78 40.97
C GLU A 436 -35.79 -16.45 41.39
N GLY A 437 -34.79 -16.77 40.57
CA GLY A 437 -33.38 -16.57 40.90
C GLY A 437 -32.91 -17.35 42.13
N CYS A 438 -31.75 -16.96 42.63
CA CYS A 438 -31.29 -17.30 43.96
C CYS A 438 -30.83 -16.02 44.66
N VAL A 439 -31.05 -15.98 45.97
CA VAL A 439 -30.50 -14.94 46.83
C VAL A 439 -29.70 -15.60 47.93
N ASP A 440 -28.47 -15.18 48.07
CA ASP A 440 -27.60 -15.56 49.17
C ASP A 440 -27.80 -14.53 50.28
N GLU A 441 -28.33 -14.96 51.44
CA GLU A 441 -28.57 -14.09 52.59
C GLU A 441 -27.63 -14.41 53.76
N ASN A 442 -27.42 -13.42 54.64
CA ASN A 442 -26.68 -13.55 55.90
C ASN A 442 -25.23 -14.04 55.72
N LYS A 443 -24.57 -13.66 54.62
CA LYS A 443 -23.16 -14.00 54.39
C LYS A 443 -22.24 -13.24 55.33
N PRO A 444 -21.17 -13.87 55.82
CA PRO A 444 -20.21 -13.18 56.68
C PRO A 444 -19.34 -12.21 55.86
N PRO A 445 -18.81 -11.13 56.46
CA PRO A 445 -18.03 -10.12 55.73
C PRO A 445 -16.73 -10.62 55.07
N ASP A 446 -16.25 -11.80 55.43
CA ASP A 446 -15.08 -12.47 54.83
C ASP A 446 -15.43 -13.38 53.64
N ASP A 447 -16.72 -13.54 53.32
CA ASP A 447 -17.19 -14.15 52.08
C ASP A 447 -17.13 -13.14 50.93
N ILE A 448 -15.93 -13.00 50.36
CA ILE A 448 -15.61 -11.99 49.35
C ILE A 448 -15.65 -12.61 47.95
N TRP A 449 -16.46 -12.02 47.07
CA TRP A 449 -16.54 -12.33 45.64
C TRP A 449 -15.72 -11.33 44.82
N GLY A 450 -15.24 -11.76 43.66
CA GLY A 450 -14.35 -10.94 42.85
C GLY A 450 -13.77 -11.65 41.63
N LEU A 451 -12.81 -10.99 41.01
CA LEU A 451 -11.98 -11.52 39.93
C LEU A 451 -10.61 -11.96 40.43
N SER A 452 -10.06 -12.99 39.79
CA SER A 452 -8.64 -13.37 39.87
C SER A 452 -8.00 -13.15 38.52
N VAL A 453 -6.97 -12.30 38.50
CA VAL A 453 -6.15 -11.94 37.32
C VAL A 453 -4.71 -12.40 37.52
N LYS A 454 -4.52 -13.50 38.24
CA LYS A 454 -3.19 -14.12 38.41
C LYS A 454 -2.68 -14.56 37.05
N VAL A 455 -1.36 -14.55 36.89
CA VAL A 455 -0.70 -15.00 35.66
C VAL A 455 -1.09 -16.44 35.30
N ALA A 456 -1.38 -17.30 36.27
CA ALA A 456 -1.83 -18.66 36.04
C ALA A 456 -3.27 -18.77 35.51
N ASN A 457 -4.08 -17.71 35.62
CA ASN A 457 -5.47 -17.69 35.16
C ASN A 457 -5.61 -17.37 33.67
N THR A 458 -4.58 -16.79 33.08
CA THR A 458 -4.57 -16.17 31.74
C THR A 458 -3.39 -16.71 30.92
N SER A 459 -3.37 -16.46 29.61
CA SER A 459 -2.24 -16.87 28.75
C SER A 459 -0.99 -16.01 28.98
N GLU A 460 -1.17 -14.77 29.44
CA GLU A 460 -0.13 -13.78 29.72
C GLU A 460 -0.53 -12.92 30.93
N ASP A 461 0.39 -12.11 31.47
CA ASP A 461 0.07 -11.18 32.56
C ASP A 461 -0.86 -10.05 32.09
N ARG A 462 -2.11 -10.06 32.57
CA ARG A 462 -3.15 -9.08 32.21
C ARG A 462 -3.31 -7.93 33.20
N ARG A 463 -2.51 -7.88 34.27
CA ARG A 463 -2.70 -6.91 35.36
C ARG A 463 -2.47 -5.46 34.94
N SER A 464 -1.74 -5.23 33.85
CA SER A 464 -1.54 -3.91 33.24
C SER A 464 -2.63 -3.51 32.26
N HIS A 465 -3.65 -4.34 32.03
CA HIS A 465 -4.75 -4.01 31.13
C HIS A 465 -5.45 -2.71 31.61
N PRO A 466 -5.82 -1.78 30.72
CA PRO A 466 -6.38 -0.48 31.10
C PRO A 466 -7.58 -0.56 32.06
N ILE A 467 -8.39 -1.61 31.93
CA ILE A 467 -9.57 -1.82 32.79
C ILE A 467 -9.22 -1.99 34.28
N PHE A 468 -7.98 -2.42 34.59
CA PHE A 468 -7.53 -2.60 35.98
C PHE A 468 -6.81 -1.36 36.54
N SER A 469 -6.73 -0.27 35.77
CA SER A 469 -6.02 0.95 36.17
C SER A 469 -6.59 1.57 37.45
N GLY A 470 -5.74 1.76 38.47
CA GLY A 470 -6.13 2.35 39.75
C GLY A 470 -6.96 1.43 40.66
N LEU A 471 -7.21 0.17 40.27
CA LEU A 471 -7.80 -0.83 41.15
C LEU A 471 -6.73 -1.48 42.03
N THR A 472 -7.09 -1.81 43.27
CA THR A 472 -6.18 -2.52 44.19
C THR A 472 -6.33 -4.02 44.01
N LEU A 473 -5.32 -4.63 43.41
CA LEU A 473 -5.19 -6.09 43.35
C LEU A 473 -4.50 -6.58 44.63
N THR A 474 -5.18 -7.46 45.36
CA THR A 474 -4.64 -8.13 46.55
C THR A 474 -3.93 -9.42 46.17
N GLY A 475 -3.13 -9.98 47.09
CA GLY A 475 -2.45 -11.26 46.88
C GLY A 475 -1.57 -11.25 45.63
N ASP A 476 -1.82 -12.20 44.74
CA ASP A 476 -1.07 -12.38 43.48
C ASP A 476 -1.85 -11.85 42.25
N GLY A 477 -3.06 -11.33 42.45
CA GLY A 477 -3.88 -10.76 41.39
C GLY A 477 -5.39 -10.76 41.69
N GLU A 478 -5.82 -10.75 42.94
CA GLU A 478 -7.23 -10.83 43.29
C GLU A 478 -7.86 -9.44 43.44
N LEU A 479 -8.90 -9.16 42.63
CA LEU A 479 -9.75 -7.98 42.73
C LEU A 479 -11.04 -8.35 43.46
N SER A 480 -11.25 -7.81 44.65
CA SER A 480 -12.52 -7.97 45.38
C SER A 480 -13.58 -7.01 44.83
N LEU A 481 -14.80 -7.50 44.62
CA LEU A 481 -15.92 -6.72 44.07
C LEU A 481 -17.14 -6.70 45.00
N SER A 482 -17.41 -7.77 45.73
CA SER A 482 -18.53 -7.81 46.68
C SER A 482 -18.21 -8.59 47.96
N ASN A 483 -18.61 -8.05 49.10
CA ASN A 483 -18.77 -8.79 50.36
C ASN A 483 -20.16 -8.56 50.98
N SER A 484 -21.12 -8.21 50.12
CA SER A 484 -22.51 -7.96 50.51
C SER A 484 -23.09 -9.17 51.25
N ALA A 485 -23.77 -8.92 52.37
CA ALA A 485 -24.38 -9.99 53.17
C ALA A 485 -25.63 -10.58 52.48
N THR A 486 -26.26 -9.79 51.62
CA THR A 486 -27.35 -10.19 50.73
C THR A 486 -26.92 -9.93 49.29
N ARG A 487 -26.97 -10.94 48.44
CA ARG A 487 -26.55 -10.84 47.04
C ARG A 487 -27.42 -11.69 46.13
N GLU A 488 -27.65 -11.20 44.93
CA GLU A 488 -28.29 -11.98 43.87
C GLU A 488 -27.31 -12.99 43.28
N VAL A 489 -27.79 -14.20 43.00
CA VAL A 489 -26.94 -15.32 42.56
C VAL A 489 -27.52 -16.02 41.34
N ARG A 490 -26.68 -16.09 40.31
CA ARG A 490 -26.89 -16.73 39.02
C ARG A 490 -25.61 -17.44 38.61
N LEU A 491 -25.62 -18.77 38.69
CA LEU A 491 -24.46 -19.61 38.38
C LEU A 491 -24.57 -20.08 36.93
N ILE A 492 -24.53 -19.11 36.02
CA ILE A 492 -24.52 -19.32 34.58
C ILE A 492 -23.20 -18.78 34.04
N TRP A 493 -22.33 -19.68 33.61
CA TRP A 493 -20.97 -19.35 33.20
C TRP A 493 -20.39 -20.43 32.30
N TRP A 494 -19.33 -20.09 31.58
CA TRP A 494 -18.54 -21.06 30.82
C TRP A 494 -17.55 -21.78 31.73
N GLN A 495 -17.75 -23.07 31.96
CA GLN A 495 -16.58 -23.95 32.17
C GLN A 495 -15.76 -23.92 30.88
N GLN A 496 -14.43 -24.01 30.96
CA GLN A 496 -13.52 -23.85 29.82
C GLN A 496 -13.81 -24.85 28.68
N PHE A 497 -14.82 -24.58 27.85
CA PHE A 497 -15.22 -25.31 26.63
C PHE A 497 -14.85 -26.81 26.65
N ASP A 498 -15.16 -27.47 27.77
CA ASP A 498 -14.56 -28.77 28.10
C ASP A 498 -14.99 -29.80 27.05
N ASN A 499 -14.02 -30.54 26.52
CA ASN A 499 -14.22 -31.53 25.45
C ASN A 499 -14.76 -30.97 24.11
N THR A 500 -14.79 -29.65 23.93
CA THR A 500 -15.14 -28.99 22.64
C THR A 500 -13.97 -28.27 21.97
N MET A 501 -12.83 -28.18 22.66
CA MET A 501 -11.57 -27.72 22.07
C MET A 501 -10.56 -28.88 22.07
N ASP A 502 -10.11 -29.28 20.88
CA ASP A 502 -9.21 -30.43 20.69
C ASP A 502 -7.83 -30.18 21.31
N GLY A 503 -7.32 -31.17 22.05
CA GLY A 503 -5.88 -31.32 22.32
C GLY A 503 -5.36 -30.97 23.71
N TYR A 504 -6.18 -30.48 24.65
CA TYR A 504 -5.70 -30.11 25.98
C TYR A 504 -6.67 -30.48 27.12
N THR A 505 -6.11 -30.86 28.26
CA THR A 505 -6.86 -30.97 29.52
C THR A 505 -7.13 -29.58 30.08
N CYS A 506 -8.27 -29.42 30.76
CA CYS A 506 -8.65 -28.15 31.36
C CYS A 506 -7.55 -27.51 32.22
N CYS A 507 -7.64 -26.18 32.27
CA CYS A 507 -7.10 -25.23 33.24
C CYS A 507 -5.64 -24.77 33.10
N GLY A 508 -4.89 -25.22 32.10
CA GLY A 508 -3.57 -24.66 31.79
C GLY A 508 -3.63 -23.33 31.04
N THR A 509 -2.54 -22.56 31.09
CA THR A 509 -2.36 -21.33 30.28
C THR A 509 -2.41 -21.62 28.77
N GLU A 510 -1.99 -22.83 28.35
CA GLU A 510 -2.11 -23.30 26.96
C GLU A 510 -3.58 -23.45 26.51
N GLY A 511 -4.44 -23.97 27.37
CA GLY A 511 -5.88 -24.07 27.09
C GLY A 511 -6.55 -22.69 27.02
N VAL A 512 -6.11 -21.75 27.85
CA VAL A 512 -6.55 -20.35 27.75
C VAL A 512 -6.12 -19.75 26.41
N LEU A 513 -4.87 -19.93 26.00
CA LEU A 513 -4.37 -19.42 24.72
C LEU A 513 -5.13 -20.01 23.53
N LEU A 514 -5.47 -21.31 23.57
CA LEU A 514 -6.30 -21.94 22.53
C LEU A 514 -7.69 -21.30 22.46
N MET A 515 -8.33 -21.06 23.61
CA MET A 515 -9.62 -20.38 23.67
C MET A 515 -9.55 -18.95 23.09
N GLU A 516 -8.56 -18.18 23.53
CA GLU A 516 -8.30 -16.81 23.05
C GLU A 516 -8.14 -16.77 21.53
N GLN A 517 -7.36 -17.69 20.97
CA GLN A 517 -7.14 -17.77 19.53
C GLN A 517 -8.37 -18.27 18.76
N THR A 518 -9.16 -19.19 19.34
CA THR A 518 -10.38 -19.73 18.73
C THR A 518 -11.43 -18.65 18.52
N PHE A 519 -11.64 -17.80 19.53
CA PHE A 519 -12.66 -16.73 19.50
C PHE A 519 -12.14 -15.37 19.09
N ASN A 520 -10.83 -15.26 18.83
CA ASN A 520 -10.11 -14.01 18.70
C ASN A 520 -10.46 -13.07 19.88
N ALA A 521 -10.07 -13.49 21.07
CA ALA A 521 -10.42 -12.89 22.34
C ALA A 521 -9.22 -12.87 23.30
N VAL A 522 -9.34 -12.14 24.39
CA VAL A 522 -8.37 -12.03 25.48
C VAL A 522 -9.07 -12.36 26.79
N LYS A 523 -8.63 -13.42 27.46
CA LYS A 523 -9.11 -13.73 28.80
C LYS A 523 -8.42 -12.80 29.79
N LEU A 524 -9.19 -12.01 30.50
CA LEU A 524 -8.70 -10.99 31.43
C LEU A 524 -8.66 -11.49 32.86
N GLY A 525 -9.56 -12.39 33.24
CA GLY A 525 -9.60 -12.97 34.57
C GLY A 525 -10.59 -14.12 34.71
N THR A 526 -10.54 -14.75 35.86
CA THR A 526 -11.49 -15.77 36.33
C THR A 526 -12.08 -15.36 37.67
N LEU A 527 -12.80 -16.25 38.34
CA LEU A 527 -13.37 -16.06 39.67
C LEU A 527 -12.25 -15.94 40.73
N LYS A 528 -12.44 -15.08 41.73
CA LYS A 528 -11.44 -14.74 42.76
C LYS A 528 -10.68 -15.93 43.37
N TRP A 529 -11.36 -17.05 43.59
CA TRP A 529 -10.82 -18.22 44.31
C TRP A 529 -10.13 -19.24 43.41
N ILE A 530 -10.18 -19.05 42.09
CA ILE A 530 -9.59 -19.97 41.11
C ILE A 530 -8.12 -19.62 40.88
N GLY A 531 -7.26 -20.62 41.05
CA GLY A 531 -5.80 -20.48 40.95
C GLY A 531 -5.20 -20.81 39.57
N ASP A 532 -6.01 -21.30 38.64
CA ASP A 532 -5.59 -21.78 37.32
C ASP A 532 -6.47 -21.19 36.21
N GLY A 533 -6.32 -21.68 34.97
CA GLY A 533 -7.05 -21.20 33.80
C GLY A 533 -8.54 -21.49 33.80
N PHE A 534 -9.08 -22.22 34.78
CA PHE A 534 -10.49 -22.59 34.82
C PHE A 534 -11.42 -21.38 34.85
N GLY A 535 -12.58 -21.49 34.18
CA GLY A 535 -13.63 -20.48 34.16
C GLY A 535 -13.28 -19.16 33.47
N VAL A 536 -14.28 -18.47 32.94
CA VAL A 536 -14.13 -17.12 32.37
C VAL A 536 -14.91 -16.17 33.26
N GLY A 537 -14.21 -15.21 33.87
CA GLY A 537 -14.84 -14.15 34.70
C GLY A 537 -14.85 -12.80 33.98
N ALA A 538 -13.79 -12.51 33.22
CA ALA A 538 -13.68 -11.34 32.37
C ALA A 538 -13.00 -11.73 31.05
N ILE A 539 -13.58 -11.31 29.93
CA ILE A 539 -13.07 -11.59 28.58
C ILE A 539 -13.34 -10.41 27.66
N GLU A 540 -12.39 -10.12 26.78
CA GLU A 540 -12.54 -9.15 25.70
C GLU A 540 -12.52 -9.88 24.35
N PHE A 541 -13.55 -9.73 23.54
CA PHE A 541 -13.57 -10.19 22.16
C PHE A 541 -13.03 -9.09 21.25
N LEU A 542 -12.01 -9.43 20.46
CA LEU A 542 -11.30 -8.53 19.56
C LEU A 542 -11.95 -8.48 18.15
N PRO A 543 -11.71 -7.42 17.37
CA PRO A 543 -12.18 -7.30 15.99
C PRO A 543 -11.71 -8.48 15.12
N THR A 544 -12.60 -8.99 14.27
CA THR A 544 -12.32 -10.13 13.36
C THR A 544 -12.23 -9.74 11.90
N ASN A 545 -12.29 -8.45 11.58
CA ASN A 545 -12.07 -7.90 10.23
C ASN A 545 -10.60 -7.77 9.83
N GLY A 546 -9.67 -8.14 10.74
CA GLY A 546 -8.23 -8.12 10.52
C GLY A 546 -7.60 -9.51 10.51
N ASN A 547 -6.32 -9.58 10.88
CA ASN A 547 -5.61 -10.84 11.01
C ASN A 547 -6.08 -11.59 12.26
N VAL A 548 -6.54 -12.83 12.09
CA VAL A 548 -6.91 -13.75 13.17
C VAL A 548 -5.91 -14.92 13.24
N ALA A 549 -5.87 -15.62 14.37
CA ALA A 549 -4.98 -16.77 14.55
C ALA A 549 -5.35 -17.95 13.63
N GLY A 550 -4.40 -18.86 13.39
CA GLY A 550 -4.61 -20.01 12.49
C GLY A 550 -5.65 -21.03 12.97
N ASN A 551 -5.97 -21.02 14.26
CA ASN A 551 -6.98 -21.83 14.94
C ASN A 551 -8.27 -21.05 15.24
N PHE A 552 -8.45 -19.87 14.66
CA PHE A 552 -9.70 -19.14 14.70
C PHE A 552 -10.84 -20.00 14.13
N ASP A 553 -11.98 -20.03 14.82
CA ASP A 553 -13.14 -20.79 14.35
C ASP A 553 -13.83 -20.09 13.17
N PHE A 554 -13.89 -20.76 12.03
CA PHE A 554 -14.46 -20.24 10.79
C PHE A 554 -15.98 -20.05 10.84
N ASN A 555 -16.68 -20.56 11.88
CA ASN A 555 -18.10 -20.31 12.11
C ASN A 555 -18.35 -18.93 12.73
N ILE A 556 -17.31 -18.24 13.20
CA ILE A 556 -17.39 -16.86 13.70
C ILE A 556 -17.25 -15.89 12.51
N PRO A 557 -18.16 -14.91 12.35
CA PRO A 557 -18.03 -13.92 11.28
C PRO A 557 -16.73 -13.11 11.37
N THR A 558 -16.13 -12.82 10.21
CA THR A 558 -14.86 -12.09 10.07
C THR A 558 -15.06 -10.62 9.73
N ASP A 559 -16.18 -10.03 10.14
CA ASP A 559 -16.57 -8.66 9.80
C ASP A 559 -16.85 -7.80 11.05
N PHE A 560 -16.46 -8.27 12.24
CA PHE A 560 -16.54 -7.45 13.45
C PHE A 560 -15.39 -6.45 13.49
N GLN A 561 -15.75 -5.16 13.59
CA GLN A 561 -14.80 -4.06 13.82
C GLN A 561 -14.76 -3.63 15.29
N GLY A 562 -15.87 -3.80 16.01
CA GLY A 562 -16.00 -3.43 17.42
C GLY A 562 -15.40 -4.46 18.38
N HIS A 563 -15.03 -3.98 19.56
CA HIS A 563 -14.65 -4.81 20.70
C HIS A 563 -15.86 -5.09 21.59
N ILE A 564 -15.89 -6.26 22.23
CA ILE A 564 -16.90 -6.59 23.23
C ILE A 564 -16.21 -7.03 24.51
N LEU A 565 -16.42 -6.31 25.60
CA LEU A 565 -15.96 -6.74 26.92
C LEU A 565 -17.12 -7.40 27.66
N SER A 566 -16.92 -8.63 28.13
CA SER A 566 -17.90 -9.37 28.93
C SER A 566 -17.35 -9.58 30.34
N LEU A 567 -18.16 -9.23 31.34
CA LEU A 567 -17.98 -9.70 32.71
C LEU A 567 -19.04 -10.77 32.96
N GLU A 568 -18.60 -12.00 33.16
CA GLU A 568 -19.51 -13.11 33.43
C GLU A 568 -20.21 -12.92 34.78
N ASN A 569 -21.30 -13.67 34.94
CA ASN A 569 -22.35 -13.46 35.94
C ASN A 569 -21.89 -13.41 37.41
N THR A 570 -22.82 -13.02 38.29
CA THR A 570 -22.82 -12.80 39.76
C THR A 570 -21.74 -13.48 40.58
N ILE A 571 -21.21 -14.66 40.27
CA ILE A 571 -20.16 -15.31 41.07
C ILE A 571 -18.87 -14.48 41.21
N ILE A 572 -18.64 -13.51 40.31
CA ILE A 572 -17.56 -12.52 40.45
C ILE A 572 -17.94 -11.32 41.35
N GLY A 573 -19.20 -11.21 41.77
CA GLY A 573 -19.70 -10.16 42.66
C GLY A 573 -19.84 -8.79 42.01
N TYR A 574 -20.12 -8.73 40.71
CA TYR A 574 -20.38 -7.47 39.98
C TYR A 574 -21.86 -7.07 40.10
N GLU A 575 -22.20 -6.44 41.21
CA GLU A 575 -23.55 -6.08 41.66
C GLU A 575 -23.52 -4.61 42.14
N PHE A 576 -24.31 -3.75 41.49
CA PHE A 576 -24.29 -2.30 41.75
C PHE A 576 -25.12 -1.92 42.98
N ASP A 577 -26.23 -2.59 43.27
CA ASP A 577 -26.98 -2.39 44.51
C ASP A 577 -26.59 -3.46 45.54
N ALA A 578 -26.44 -3.08 46.81
CA ALA A 578 -26.03 -4.01 47.87
C ALA A 578 -27.23 -4.66 48.59
N ASN A 579 -28.42 -4.62 47.99
CA ASN A 579 -29.65 -5.22 48.50
C ASN A 579 -29.99 -4.78 49.93
N GLY A 580 -29.74 -3.49 50.23
CA GLY A 580 -29.91 -2.90 51.55
C GLY A 580 -28.86 -3.30 52.59
N THR A 581 -27.79 -4.00 52.21
CA THR A 581 -26.64 -4.33 53.05
C THR A 581 -25.40 -3.50 52.66
N THR A 582 -24.22 -3.82 53.19
CA THR A 582 -22.98 -3.07 52.94
C THR A 582 -22.06 -3.89 52.05
N ASN A 583 -21.55 -3.28 50.98
CA ASN A 583 -20.46 -3.80 50.18
C ASN A 583 -19.23 -2.86 50.32
N ASP A 584 -18.20 -3.31 51.00
CA ASP A 584 -16.95 -2.54 51.22
C ASP A 584 -16.15 -2.32 49.93
N TYR A 585 -16.47 -3.08 48.87
CA TYR A 585 -15.77 -3.07 47.58
C TYR A 585 -16.57 -2.40 46.46
N HIS A 586 -17.69 -1.75 46.76
CA HIS A 586 -18.54 -1.11 45.75
C HIS A 586 -17.78 -0.10 44.87
N SER A 587 -16.84 0.67 45.44
CA SER A 587 -16.00 1.59 44.66
C SER A 587 -15.13 0.90 43.61
N ASN A 588 -14.80 -0.39 43.80
CA ASN A 588 -14.06 -1.16 42.79
C ASN A 588 -14.96 -1.50 41.60
N ILE A 589 -16.26 -1.72 41.81
CA ILE A 589 -17.24 -1.95 40.74
C ILE A 589 -17.33 -0.68 39.90
N GLU A 590 -17.64 0.46 40.52
CA GLU A 590 -17.70 1.77 39.86
C GLU A 590 -16.42 2.07 39.05
N LYS A 591 -15.25 1.86 39.67
CA LYS A 591 -13.96 2.14 39.03
C LYS A 591 -13.66 1.16 37.88
N LEU A 592 -13.98 -0.13 38.02
CA LEU A 592 -13.84 -1.10 36.94
C LEU A 592 -14.76 -0.74 35.76
N THR A 593 -16.02 -0.39 36.03
CA THR A 593 -16.98 0.07 35.01
C THR A 593 -16.46 1.28 34.26
N ALA A 594 -16.01 2.32 34.97
CA ALA A 594 -15.47 3.52 34.33
C ALA A 594 -14.24 3.20 33.46
N ASN A 595 -13.31 2.38 33.96
CA ASN A 595 -12.14 2.00 33.18
C ASN A 595 -12.51 1.19 31.92
N ILE A 596 -13.53 0.32 31.98
CA ILE A 596 -14.03 -0.43 30.82
C ILE A 596 -14.64 0.53 29.78
N ILE A 597 -15.53 1.42 30.22
CA ILE A 597 -16.18 2.38 29.34
C ILE A 597 -15.14 3.30 28.69
N ASP A 598 -14.23 3.86 29.47
CA ASP A 598 -13.16 4.75 28.96
C ASP A 598 -12.24 4.02 27.99
N TYR A 599 -11.84 2.78 28.30
CA TYR A 599 -11.05 1.96 27.38
C TYR A 599 -11.76 1.77 26.05
N LEU A 600 -13.03 1.32 26.06
CA LEU A 600 -13.81 1.09 24.84
C LEU A 600 -14.08 2.38 24.03
N ARG A 601 -14.15 3.55 24.67
CA ARG A 601 -14.30 4.85 23.99
C ARG A 601 -13.04 5.29 23.24
N THR A 602 -11.87 4.80 23.66
CA THR A 602 -10.57 5.19 23.08
C THR A 602 -10.11 4.31 21.92
N LEU A 603 -10.76 3.15 21.72
CA LEU A 603 -10.56 2.26 20.57
C LEU A 603 -11.29 2.82 19.34
#